data_AF-A0A1G6NR04-F1
#
_entry.id   AF-A0A1G6NR04-F1
#
_cell.length_a   1.000
_cell.length_b   1.000
_cell.length_c   1.000
_cell.angle_alpha   90.00
_cell.angle_beta   90.00
_cell.angle_gamma   90.00
#
_symmetry.space_group_name_H-M   'P 1'
#
loop_
_entity.id
_entity.type
_entity.pdbx_description
1 polymer ?
#
loop_
_entity_poly.entity_id
_entity_poly.type
_entity_poly.pdbx_seq_one_letter_code
_entity_poly.pdbx_strand_id
1 'polypeptide(L)'
;MITKQEFWDLKDGKGTVLLRNTYDCSAALELAAEVNKGGGPMMGKRSDDCEVLGFIPNEEWLYDMYLIAARSAQRRGDMGKYTEYIKKYFRNKNKFATPHRRIYWQGSSAVILK
;
A
#
# COMPACT_ATOMS: atom_id res chain seq x y z
N MET A 1 2.57 -8.33 -10.42
CA MET A 1 2.56 -9.81 -10.56
C MET A 1 3.88 -10.36 -10.01
N ILE A 2 3.90 -11.52 -9.34
CA ILE A 2 5.16 -12.18 -8.94
C ILE A 2 5.87 -12.67 -10.20
N THR A 3 7.10 -12.22 -10.43
CA THR A 3 7.92 -12.51 -11.62
C THR A 3 8.97 -13.58 -11.37
N LYS A 4 9.36 -13.80 -10.10
CA LYS A 4 10.32 -14.83 -9.71
C LYS A 4 10.05 -15.30 -8.30
N GLN A 5 10.23 -16.58 -8.04
CA GLN A 5 10.10 -17.18 -6.72
C GLN A 5 11.28 -18.12 -6.48
N GLU A 6 11.95 -17.97 -5.33
CA GLU A 6 13.15 -18.74 -4.99
C GLU A 6 13.07 -19.22 -3.54
N PHE A 7 13.54 -20.45 -3.29
CA PHE A 7 13.70 -21.00 -1.95
C PHE A 7 15.18 -20.93 -1.56
N TRP A 8 15.46 -20.31 -0.43
CA TRP A 8 16.80 -20.17 0.11
C TRP A 8 16.88 -20.94 1.42
N ASP A 9 17.74 -21.94 1.47
CA ASP A 9 18.08 -22.59 2.73
C ASP A 9 18.89 -21.61 3.59
N LEU A 10 18.41 -21.29 4.79
CA LEU A 10 19.06 -20.36 5.70
C LEU A 10 20.30 -20.97 6.37
N LYS A 11 20.54 -22.27 6.21
CA LYS A 11 21.65 -23.03 6.80
C LYS A 11 21.79 -22.78 8.31
N ASP A 12 20.68 -22.57 8.99
CA ASP A 12 20.61 -22.26 10.42
C ASP A 12 20.65 -23.51 11.32
N GLY A 13 20.84 -24.69 10.71
CA GLY A 13 20.82 -25.99 11.40
C GLY A 13 19.44 -26.45 11.85
N LYS A 14 18.36 -25.70 11.55
CA LYS A 14 16.97 -25.99 11.94
C LYS A 14 16.10 -26.41 10.76
N GLY A 15 16.66 -26.41 9.54
CA GLY A 15 15.94 -26.71 8.31
C GLY A 15 15.03 -25.57 7.86
N THR A 16 15.29 -24.33 8.30
CA THR A 16 14.47 -23.18 7.92
C THR A 16 14.74 -22.76 6.48
N VAL A 17 13.67 -22.66 5.68
CA VAL A 17 13.74 -22.20 4.29
C VAL A 17 13.07 -20.84 4.16
N LEU A 18 13.73 -19.91 3.49
CA LEU A 18 13.21 -18.59 3.16
C LEU A 18 12.63 -18.59 1.75
N LEU A 19 11.38 -18.16 1.62
CA LEU A 19 10.74 -17.93 0.33
C LEU A 19 10.94 -16.48 -0.10
N ARG A 20 11.69 -16.27 -1.18
CA ARG A 20 11.90 -14.95 -1.78
C ARG A 20 11.02 -14.79 -3.01
N ASN A 21 10.11 -13.83 -2.97
CA ASN A 21 9.30 -13.44 -4.11
C ASN A 21 9.83 -12.12 -4.69
N THR A 22 10.05 -12.09 -5.99
CA THR A 22 10.28 -10.88 -6.77
C THR A 22 9.00 -10.56 -7.53
N TYR A 23 8.56 -9.31 -7.50
CA TYR A 23 7.38 -8.85 -8.20
C TYR A 23 7.68 -7.50 -8.84
N ASP A 24 7.01 -7.24 -9.95
CA ASP A 24 7.08 -5.95 -10.60
C ASP A 24 6.21 -4.93 -9.85
N CYS A 25 6.80 -3.78 -9.53
CA CYS A 25 6.13 -2.65 -8.89
C CYS A 25 6.26 -1.35 -9.70
N SER A 26 6.73 -1.43 -10.95
CA SER A 26 7.01 -0.28 -11.81
C SER A 26 5.77 0.59 -12.02
N ALA A 27 4.62 -0.02 -12.31
CA ALA A 27 3.36 0.73 -12.49
C ALA A 27 2.96 1.54 -11.24
N ALA A 28 3.14 0.99 -10.04
CA ALA A 28 2.82 1.71 -8.80
C ALA A 28 3.79 2.89 -8.55
N LEU A 29 5.06 2.71 -8.91
CA LEU A 29 6.08 3.76 -8.81
C LEU A 29 5.87 4.87 -9.85
N GLU A 30 5.52 4.50 -11.08
CA GLU A 30 5.19 5.44 -12.16
C GLU A 30 3.98 6.29 -11.79
N LEU A 31 2.90 5.67 -11.31
CA LEU A 31 1.71 6.39 -10.84
C LEU A 31 2.03 7.33 -9.67
N ALA A 32 2.84 6.89 -8.71
CA ALA A 32 3.30 7.75 -7.62
C ALA A 32 4.10 8.95 -8.17
N ALA A 33 5.00 8.72 -9.12
CA ALA A 33 5.82 9.75 -9.74
C ALA A 33 5.00 10.73 -10.61
N GLU A 34 4.00 10.25 -11.34
CA GLU A 34 3.10 11.08 -12.14
C GLU A 34 2.28 12.02 -11.25
N VAL A 35 1.73 11.51 -10.15
CA VAL A 35 1.03 12.34 -9.15
C VAL A 35 1.96 13.41 -8.55
N ASN A 36 3.22 13.05 -8.30
CA ASN A 36 4.22 13.99 -7.78
C ASN A 36 4.57 15.10 -8.77
N LYS A 37 4.49 14.82 -10.08
CA LYS A 37 4.86 15.78 -11.14
C LYS A 37 3.69 16.66 -11.58
N GLY A 38 2.46 16.14 -11.56
CA GLY A 38 1.28 16.81 -12.13
C GLY A 38 0.39 17.54 -11.12
N GLY A 39 0.55 17.30 -9.81
CA GLY A 39 -0.53 17.54 -8.85
C GLY A 39 -1.62 16.51 -9.11
N GLY A 40 -1.76 15.52 -8.23
CA GLY A 40 -2.50 14.28 -8.48
C GLY A 40 -3.92 14.44 -9.06
N PRO A 41 -4.47 13.38 -9.67
CA PRO A 41 -5.81 13.44 -10.25
C PRO A 41 -6.83 13.80 -9.18
N MET A 42 -7.35 15.02 -9.25
CA MET A 42 -8.49 15.47 -8.44
C MET A 42 -9.73 14.69 -8.88
N MET A 43 -10.12 13.70 -8.09
CA MET A 43 -11.43 13.07 -8.24
C MET A 43 -12.48 13.95 -7.58
N GLY A 44 -13.31 14.62 -8.40
CA GLY A 44 -14.51 15.35 -7.95
C GLY A 44 -14.67 16.74 -8.57
N LYS A 45 -15.89 17.10 -8.97
CA LYS A 45 -16.24 18.44 -9.52
C LYS A 45 -16.15 19.60 -8.50
N ARG A 46 -15.78 19.32 -7.23
CA ARG A 46 -15.67 20.26 -6.10
C ARG A 46 -14.78 19.69 -4.97
N SER A 47 -13.56 19.25 -5.25
CA SER A 47 -12.72 18.54 -4.28
C SER A 47 -11.42 19.27 -3.94
N ASP A 48 -11.53 20.33 -3.13
CA ASP A 48 -10.38 21.01 -2.51
C ASP A 48 -9.75 20.21 -1.34
N ASP A 49 -10.28 19.04 -0.97
CA ASP A 49 -9.92 18.37 0.29
C ASP A 49 -9.42 16.91 0.18
N CYS A 50 -9.25 16.36 -1.03
CA CYS A 50 -8.90 14.94 -1.20
C CYS A 50 -7.57 14.75 -1.93
N GLU A 51 -6.51 14.38 -1.17
CA GLU A 51 -5.20 14.02 -1.73
C GLU A 51 -4.95 12.50 -1.63
N VAL A 52 -4.42 11.93 -2.73
CA VAL A 52 -4.02 10.52 -2.83
C VAL A 52 -2.81 10.28 -1.93
N LEU A 53 -2.85 9.27 -1.06
CA LEU A 53 -1.74 8.86 -0.16
C LEU A 53 -0.54 8.18 -0.86
N GLY A 54 -0.79 7.48 -1.95
CA GLY A 54 0.17 6.60 -2.58
C GLY A 54 -0.47 5.41 -3.27
N PHE A 55 0.36 4.61 -3.93
CA PHE A 55 -0.07 3.47 -4.74
C PHE A 55 0.52 2.18 -4.19
N ILE A 56 -0.34 1.25 -3.78
CA ILE A 56 0.06 -0.01 -3.17
C ILE A 56 0.01 -1.10 -4.24
N PRO A 57 1.14 -1.75 -4.59
CA PRO A 57 1.13 -2.94 -5.45
C PRO A 57 0.19 -4.02 -4.91
N ASN A 58 -0.54 -4.71 -5.79
CA ASN A 58 -1.52 -5.73 -5.37
C ASN A 58 -0.88 -6.87 -4.57
N GLU A 59 0.37 -7.20 -4.89
CA GLU A 59 1.13 -8.26 -4.24
C GLU A 59 1.43 -7.92 -2.78
N GLU A 60 1.66 -6.63 -2.46
CA GLU A 60 1.99 -6.16 -1.11
C GLU A 60 0.90 -6.51 -0.10
N TRP A 61 -0.36 -6.55 -0.54
CA TRP A 61 -1.49 -6.95 0.28
C TRP A 61 -1.45 -8.40 0.77
N LEU A 62 -0.58 -9.24 0.20
CA LEU A 62 -0.46 -10.65 0.54
C LEU A 62 0.60 -10.92 1.61
N TYR A 63 1.62 -10.07 1.74
CA TYR A 63 2.77 -10.34 2.61
C TYR A 63 3.16 -9.20 3.54
N ASP A 64 2.77 -7.94 3.26
CA ASP A 64 3.10 -6.85 4.16
C ASP A 64 2.24 -6.93 5.44
N MET A 65 2.90 -6.95 6.60
CA MET A 65 2.21 -7.14 7.87
C MET A 65 1.15 -6.05 8.14
N TYR A 66 1.42 -4.81 7.74
CA TYR A 66 0.51 -3.70 7.97
C TYR A 66 -0.70 -3.78 7.05
N LEU A 67 -0.51 -4.19 5.80
CA LEU A 67 -1.63 -4.37 4.88
C LEU A 67 -2.52 -5.55 5.23
N ILE A 68 -1.93 -6.64 5.73
CA ILE A 68 -2.68 -7.78 6.28
C ILE A 68 -3.48 -7.33 7.51
N ALA A 69 -2.85 -6.60 8.44
CA ALA A 69 -3.53 -6.04 9.61
C ALA A 69 -4.63 -5.05 9.23
N ALA A 70 -4.41 -4.22 8.21
CA ALA A 70 -5.39 -3.31 7.65
C ALA A 70 -6.62 -4.08 7.14
N ARG A 71 -6.44 -5.11 6.31
CA ARG A 71 -7.55 -5.97 5.83
C ARG A 71 -8.31 -6.62 6.98
N SER A 72 -7.62 -7.05 8.03
CA SER A 72 -8.27 -7.60 9.22
C SER A 72 -9.11 -6.55 9.95
N ALA A 73 -8.60 -5.34 10.13
CA ALA A 73 -9.33 -4.22 10.73
C ALA A 73 -10.56 -3.82 9.89
N GLN A 74 -10.41 -3.75 8.56
CA GLN A 74 -11.50 -3.46 7.63
C GLN A 74 -12.63 -4.50 7.74
N ARG A 75 -12.29 -5.80 7.78
CA ARG A 75 -13.28 -6.88 7.96
C ARG A 75 -14.03 -6.80 9.29
N ARG A 76 -13.41 -6.23 10.31
CA ARG A 76 -14.02 -5.99 11.64
C ARG A 76 -14.78 -4.67 11.72
N GLY A 77 -14.81 -3.88 10.65
CA GLY A 77 -15.42 -2.54 10.64
C GLY A 77 -14.61 -1.45 11.34
N ASP A 78 -13.38 -1.75 11.80
CA ASP A 78 -12.51 -0.80 12.49
C ASP A 78 -11.72 0.03 11.46
N MET A 79 -12.39 1.06 10.93
CA MET A 79 -11.78 1.96 9.96
C MET A 79 -10.66 2.81 10.55
N GLY A 80 -10.68 3.06 11.87
CA GLY A 80 -9.60 3.78 12.56
C GLY A 80 -8.28 3.01 12.50
N LYS A 81 -8.30 1.73 12.88
CA LYS A 81 -7.13 0.85 12.76
C LYS A 81 -6.75 0.58 11.32
N TYR A 82 -7.71 0.45 10.41
CA TYR A 82 -7.43 0.33 8.98
C TYR A 82 -6.56 1.50 8.51
N THR A 83 -7.00 2.74 8.74
CA THR A 83 -6.25 3.93 8.34
C THR A 83 -4.89 4.02 9.03
N GLU A 84 -4.81 3.67 10.32
CA GLU A 84 -3.54 3.64 11.06
C GLU A 84 -2.52 2.70 10.40
N TYR A 85 -2.94 1.48 10.05
CA TYR A 85 -2.05 0.51 9.40
C TYR A 85 -1.64 0.94 7.99
N ILE A 86 -2.54 1.55 7.21
CA ILE A 86 -2.19 2.11 5.90
C ILE A 86 -1.14 3.24 6.03
N LYS A 87 -1.28 4.13 7.02
CA LYS A 87 -0.26 5.15 7.29
C LYS A 87 1.09 4.54 7.69
N LYS A 88 1.10 3.47 8.48
CA LYS A 88 2.33 2.74 8.87
C LYS A 88 3.00 2.10 7.65
N TYR A 89 2.23 1.52 6.73
CA TYR A 89 2.75 0.99 5.48
C TYR A 89 3.51 2.06 4.69
N PHE A 90 2.86 3.20 4.41
CA PHE A 90 3.47 4.26 3.62
C PHE A 90 4.67 4.92 4.31
N ARG A 91 4.66 5.03 5.65
CA ARG A 91 5.82 5.50 6.43
C ARG A 91 7.04 4.58 6.27
N ASN A 92 6.83 3.28 6.12
CA ASN A 92 7.92 2.31 5.96
C ASN A 92 8.35 2.18 4.49
N LYS A 93 7.41 2.35 3.55
CA LYS A 93 7.66 2.23 2.11
C LYS A 93 7.43 3.55 1.38
N ASN A 94 8.22 4.56 1.77
CA ASN A 94 8.13 5.92 1.23
C ASN A 94 8.16 6.00 -0.31
N LYS A 95 8.81 5.04 -0.99
CA LYS A 95 8.84 4.98 -2.46
C LYS A 95 7.46 4.85 -3.13
N PHE A 96 6.48 4.34 -2.39
CA PHE A 96 5.10 4.19 -2.85
C PHE A 96 4.18 5.33 -2.37
N ALA A 97 4.69 6.20 -1.50
CA ALA A 97 3.94 7.32 -0.95
C ALA A 97 4.04 8.55 -1.86
N THR A 98 2.98 9.35 -1.87
CA THR A 98 3.00 10.70 -2.48
C THR A 98 3.41 11.74 -1.41
N PRO A 99 4.01 12.87 -1.80
CA PRO A 99 4.54 13.90 -0.89
C PRO A 99 3.44 14.78 -0.27
N HIS A 100 2.18 14.50 -0.56
CA HIS A 100 1.04 15.30 -0.14
C HIS A 100 0.76 15.16 1.36
N ARG A 101 0.28 16.25 1.96
CA ARG A 101 0.14 16.40 3.41
C ARG A 101 -1.19 15.82 3.93
N ARG A 102 -2.16 15.55 3.05
CA ARG A 102 -3.50 15.04 3.39
C ARG A 102 -3.77 13.64 2.83
N ILE A 103 -4.72 12.95 3.46
CA ILE A 103 -4.75 11.49 3.60
C ILE A 103 -6.10 10.95 3.11
N TYR A 104 -6.17 10.32 1.93
CA TYR A 104 -7.22 9.31 1.63
C TYR A 104 -6.81 8.31 0.51
N TRP A 105 -7.26 7.06 0.60
CA TRP A 105 -7.17 6.03 -0.45
C TRP A 105 -8.55 5.38 -0.64
N GLN A 106 -9.06 5.36 -1.88
CA GLN A 106 -10.19 4.50 -2.25
C GLN A 106 -9.74 3.40 -3.20
N GLY A 107 -9.75 2.18 -2.70
CA GLY A 107 -10.11 1.00 -3.47
C GLY A 107 -11.50 0.50 -3.02
N SER A 108 -12.37 0.28 -4.02
CA SER A 108 -13.73 -0.31 -4.05
C SER A 108 -14.81 0.05 -3.01
N SER A 109 -14.52 0.73 -1.91
CA SER A 109 -15.56 1.07 -0.92
C SER A 109 -15.22 2.35 -0.20
N ALA A 110 -15.77 3.44 -0.72
CA ALA A 110 -15.84 4.74 -0.08
C ALA A 110 -16.49 4.63 1.30
N VAL A 111 -15.87 5.17 2.35
CA VAL A 111 -16.58 5.52 3.59
C VAL A 111 -16.28 6.97 3.95
N ILE A 112 -17.33 7.78 3.83
CA ILE A 112 -17.39 9.16 4.27
C ILE A 112 -17.45 9.15 5.80
N LEU A 113 -16.52 9.85 6.46
CA LEU A 113 -16.74 10.31 7.83
C LEU A 113 -17.18 11.76 7.74
N LYS A 114 -18.40 12.03 8.23
CA LYS A 114 -18.84 13.40 8.56
C LYS A 114 -18.00 13.96 9.68
#